data_AF-A0A2R4P1C3-F1
#
_entry.id   AF-A0A2R4P1C3-F1
#
_cell.length_a   1.000
_cell.length_b   1.000
_cell.length_c   1.000
_cell.angle_alpha   90.00
_cell.angle_beta   90.00
_cell.angle_gamma   90.00
#
_symmetry.space_group_name_H-M   'P 1'
#
loop_
_entity.id
_entity.type
_entity.pdbx_description
1 polymer ?
#
loop_
_entity_poly.entity_id
_entity_poly.type
_entity_poly.pdbx_seq_one_letter_code
_entity_poly.pdbx_strand_id
1 'polypeptide(L)'
;MGLEIERKFLLKNSQILDFLKEAGVVFKHLEISQFYTKITQNEEIRFRSEEDKFIKTIKVGKDLIREENEEFCEKAEFKKALKNRIGHVITKDRYIFRLNNNPCNIDVFKDSLNGLCTFEIEFSDENEAVYFKLPPFLEQFCQADVTCDKRYKNKFLAIHANENEQIDYKRAYNVFKNKEISPNFAANLKSGEALRALFLNIFKEIKRLKSDYLQDHDEEILHNLRVNLRKVRSLLKIFNGVFDEKVTLFFGENFKILANSTNKKRDLDIFLGFLSEQKHANELIYFVQKALNLEYENVKSYLSDEENYAFLKEWEIFLNEGEFYRSKLFDVSLSRLGSFKLRTLLVLAQKRLKSLDQDCPNESFHKIRIELKKVRYTYEFLSEIFYFDGLKKYEERLKDMQEIFGALQDYDVWLGILERLPEAAGKEKLESKIYKQIYKTREEILKKRLKFIKATRKISRNLKIYYI
;
A
#
# COMPACT_ATOMS: atom_id res chain seq x y z
N MET A 1 -1.90 -28.97 -29.20
CA MET A 1 -1.59 -28.78 -27.76
C MET A 1 -0.13 -29.11 -27.58
N GLY A 2 0.72 -28.12 -27.30
CA GLY A 2 2.13 -28.38 -26.98
C GLY A 2 2.29 -28.34 -25.46
N LEU A 3 2.76 -29.44 -24.86
CA LEU A 3 3.35 -29.40 -23.52
C LEU A 3 4.73 -28.74 -23.68
N GLU A 4 4.93 -27.56 -23.10
CA GLU A 4 6.22 -26.87 -23.08
C GLU A 4 7.03 -27.40 -21.87
N ILE A 5 8.10 -28.14 -22.15
CA ILE A 5 9.01 -28.70 -21.13
C ILE A 5 10.29 -27.85 -21.17
N GLU A 6 10.50 -27.01 -20.15
CA GLU A 6 11.64 -26.09 -20.08
C GLU A 6 12.41 -26.22 -18.77
N ARG A 7 13.72 -25.94 -18.80
CA ARG A 7 14.51 -25.63 -17.61
C ARG A 7 15.01 -24.20 -17.66
N LYS A 8 15.06 -23.56 -16.49
CA LYS A 8 15.43 -22.15 -16.34
C LYS A 8 16.52 -21.97 -15.30
N PHE A 9 17.52 -21.20 -15.67
CA PHE A 9 18.69 -20.90 -14.84
C PHE A 9 18.87 -19.40 -14.69
N LEU A 10 19.20 -18.98 -13.47
CA LEU A 10 19.62 -17.62 -13.18
C LEU A 10 21.07 -17.47 -13.59
N LEU A 11 21.38 -16.46 -14.40
CA LEU A 11 22.74 -16.16 -14.83
C LEU A 11 23.36 -15.08 -13.94
N LYS A 12 24.68 -15.13 -13.79
CA LYS A 12 25.45 -14.11 -13.05
C LYS A 12 25.30 -12.72 -13.66
N ASN A 13 25.36 -12.64 -14.98
CA ASN A 13 25.28 -11.42 -15.79
C ASN A 13 25.21 -11.79 -17.29
N SER A 14 25.26 -10.80 -18.17
CA SER A 14 25.22 -10.96 -19.62
C SER A 14 26.54 -11.37 -20.29
N GLN A 15 27.65 -11.54 -19.55
CA GLN A 15 28.97 -11.86 -20.13
C GLN A 15 29.00 -13.22 -20.85
N ILE A 16 28.07 -14.11 -20.51
CA ILE A 16 27.83 -15.36 -21.24
C ILE A 16 27.61 -15.13 -22.73
N LEU A 17 26.99 -14.01 -23.13
CA LEU A 17 26.74 -13.70 -24.54
C LEU A 17 28.04 -13.44 -25.29
N ASP A 18 28.99 -12.75 -24.66
CA ASP A 18 30.28 -12.44 -25.29
C ASP A 18 31.11 -13.72 -25.44
N PHE A 19 31.15 -14.57 -24.40
CA PHE A 19 31.80 -15.88 -24.45
C PHE A 19 31.24 -16.77 -25.56
N LEU A 20 29.91 -16.85 -25.69
CA LEU A 20 29.27 -17.68 -26.71
C LEU A 20 29.49 -17.10 -28.12
N LYS A 21 29.53 -15.78 -28.29
CA LYS A 21 29.89 -15.13 -29.57
C LYS A 21 31.32 -15.46 -29.97
N GLU A 22 32.27 -15.39 -29.03
CA GLU A 22 33.68 -15.77 -29.28
C GLU A 22 33.81 -17.26 -29.65
N ALA A 23 32.97 -18.12 -29.06
CA ALA A 23 32.87 -19.53 -29.41
C ALA A 23 32.16 -19.80 -30.76
N GLY A 24 31.75 -18.76 -31.49
CA GLY A 24 31.13 -18.87 -32.81
C GLY A 24 29.63 -19.15 -32.80
N VAL A 25 28.95 -18.99 -31.67
CA VAL A 25 27.48 -19.16 -31.58
C VAL A 25 26.78 -17.97 -32.26
N VAL A 26 25.92 -18.28 -33.23
CA VAL A 26 25.08 -17.29 -33.90
C VAL A 26 23.76 -17.16 -33.16
N PHE A 27 23.41 -15.92 -32.82
CA PHE A 27 22.16 -15.60 -32.13
C PHE A 27 21.16 -14.95 -33.07
N LYS A 28 19.88 -15.29 -32.89
CA LYS A 28 18.77 -14.41 -33.29
C LYS A 28 18.44 -13.49 -32.10
N HIS A 29 18.49 -12.19 -32.31
CA HIS A 29 18.16 -11.18 -31.30
C HIS A 29 16.74 -10.67 -31.51
N LEU A 30 15.98 -10.51 -30.42
CA LEU A 30 14.64 -9.93 -30.41
C LEU A 30 14.50 -8.97 -29.23
N GLU A 31 13.95 -7.78 -29.50
CA GLU A 31 13.46 -6.90 -28.44
C GLU A 31 12.04 -7.29 -28.07
N ILE A 32 11.83 -7.65 -26.81
CA ILE A 32 10.55 -8.09 -26.29
C ILE A 32 10.03 -7.09 -25.26
N SER A 33 8.80 -6.63 -25.48
CA SER A 33 8.03 -5.88 -24.49
C SER A 33 6.75 -6.64 -24.18
N GLN A 34 6.49 -6.96 -22.91
CA GLN A 34 5.30 -7.72 -22.53
C GLN A 34 4.65 -7.18 -21.27
N PHE A 35 3.33 -7.33 -21.18
CA PHE A 35 2.55 -6.97 -20.01
C PHE A 35 1.36 -7.92 -19.88
N TYR A 36 0.75 -7.90 -18.70
CA TYR A 36 -0.40 -8.74 -18.39
C TYR A 36 -1.64 -7.89 -18.20
N THR A 37 -2.80 -8.37 -18.64
CA THR A 37 -4.10 -7.73 -18.33
C THR A 37 -4.94 -8.57 -17.38
N LYS A 38 -4.51 -9.81 -17.12
CA LYS A 38 -5.14 -10.72 -16.16
C LYS A 38 -4.08 -11.67 -15.61
N ILE A 39 -4.00 -11.77 -14.28
CA ILE A 39 -3.17 -12.78 -13.60
C ILE A 39 -4.01 -13.33 -12.45
N THR A 40 -4.28 -14.64 -12.48
CA THR A 40 -4.95 -15.39 -11.41
C THR A 40 -4.22 -16.70 -11.17
N GLN A 41 -4.69 -17.53 -10.22
CA GLN A 41 -4.12 -18.86 -10.02
C GLN A 41 -4.31 -19.80 -11.23
N ASN A 42 -5.38 -19.61 -12.00
CA ASN A 42 -5.80 -20.56 -13.04
C ASN A 42 -5.83 -19.96 -14.45
N GLU A 43 -5.56 -18.67 -14.59
CA GLU A 43 -5.71 -17.95 -15.84
C GLU A 43 -4.78 -16.74 -15.88
N GLU A 44 -4.08 -16.57 -16.98
CA GLU A 44 -3.32 -15.35 -17.30
C GLU A 44 -3.56 -14.92 -18.75
N ILE A 45 -3.64 -13.61 -18.96
CA ILE A 45 -3.69 -12.99 -20.28
C ILE A 45 -2.48 -12.07 -20.40
N ARG A 46 -1.60 -12.42 -21.33
CA ARG A 46 -0.34 -11.71 -21.63
C ARG A 46 -0.45 -11.10 -23.03
N PHE A 47 0.01 -9.87 -23.16
CA PHE A 47 0.28 -9.24 -24.45
C PHE A 47 1.79 -9.06 -24.58
N ARG A 48 2.34 -9.42 -25.74
CA ARG A 48 3.76 -9.31 -26.05
C ARG A 48 3.94 -8.61 -27.40
N SER A 49 4.89 -7.68 -27.46
CA SER A 49 5.47 -7.13 -28.68
C SER A 49 6.81 -7.81 -28.88
N GLU A 50 7.01 -8.40 -30.06
CA GLU A 50 8.29 -8.89 -30.54
C GLU A 50 8.58 -8.08 -31.80
N GLU A 51 9.46 -7.08 -31.70
CA GLU A 51 9.64 -6.06 -32.74
C GLU A 51 8.29 -5.37 -33.08
N ASP A 52 7.76 -5.58 -34.29
CA ASP A 52 6.48 -5.02 -34.78
C ASP A 52 5.30 -6.02 -34.75
N LYS A 53 5.49 -7.22 -34.19
CA LYS A 53 4.42 -8.22 -34.05
C LYS A 53 3.83 -8.16 -32.65
N PHE A 54 2.50 -8.07 -32.56
CA PHE A 54 1.78 -8.09 -31.29
C PHE A 54 1.06 -9.42 -31.11
N ILE A 55 1.37 -10.12 -30.02
CA ILE A 55 0.86 -11.45 -29.71
C ILE A 55 0.09 -11.37 -28.41
N LYS A 56 -1.10 -11.97 -28.40
CA LYS A 56 -1.93 -12.16 -27.23
C LYS A 56 -1.92 -13.63 -26.86
N THR A 57 -1.44 -13.92 -25.66
CA THR A 57 -1.39 -15.26 -25.10
C THR A 57 -2.42 -15.37 -23.98
N ILE A 58 -3.30 -16.36 -24.07
CA ILE A 58 -4.22 -16.72 -22.99
C ILE A 58 -3.79 -18.10 -22.50
N LYS A 59 -3.34 -18.18 -21.24
CA LYS A 59 -3.07 -19.47 -20.59
C LYS A 59 -4.16 -19.76 -19.57
N VAL A 60 -4.87 -20.88 -19.72
CA VAL A 60 -5.93 -21.33 -18.81
C VAL A 60 -5.58 -22.72 -18.29
N GLY A 61 -5.63 -22.92 -16.97
CA GLY A 61 -5.35 -24.21 -16.34
C GLY A 61 -4.59 -24.08 -15.03
N LYS A 62 -4.48 -25.20 -14.30
CA LYS A 62 -3.81 -25.28 -13.00
C LYS A 62 -2.63 -26.25 -13.11
N ASP A 63 -1.48 -25.84 -12.58
CA ASP A 63 -0.27 -26.66 -12.46
C ASP A 63 0.23 -27.25 -13.80
N LEU A 64 0.17 -28.59 -13.98
CA LEU A 64 0.79 -29.37 -15.07
C LEU A 64 0.00 -29.37 -16.39
N ILE A 65 -1.31 -29.06 -16.37
CA ILE A 65 -2.15 -29.03 -17.56
C ILE A 65 -2.59 -27.58 -17.78
N ARG A 66 -2.09 -26.97 -18.85
CA ARG A 66 -2.45 -25.61 -19.27
C ARG A 66 -2.76 -25.62 -20.76
N GLU A 67 -3.90 -25.02 -21.11
CA GLU A 67 -4.21 -24.66 -22.48
C GLU A 67 -3.60 -23.29 -22.74
N GLU A 68 -2.70 -23.22 -23.72
CA GLU A 68 -2.11 -21.98 -24.21
C GLU A 68 -2.64 -21.70 -25.61
N ASN A 69 -3.33 -20.57 -25.76
CA ASN A 69 -3.75 -20.05 -27.05
C ASN A 69 -2.98 -18.76 -27.34
N GLU A 70 -2.26 -18.72 -28.45
CA GLU A 70 -1.52 -17.56 -28.93
C GLU A 70 -2.13 -17.05 -30.25
N GLU A 71 -2.54 -15.79 -30.25
CA GLU A 71 -3.15 -15.12 -31.39
C GLU A 71 -2.43 -13.81 -31.69
N PHE A 72 -2.20 -13.50 -32.97
CA PHE A 72 -1.75 -12.17 -33.36
C PHE A 72 -2.87 -11.15 -33.14
N CYS A 73 -2.52 -9.97 -32.64
CA CYS A 73 -3.45 -8.88 -32.43
C CYS A 73 -2.98 -7.59 -33.13
N GLU A 74 -3.90 -6.67 -33.37
CA GLU A 74 -3.58 -5.38 -33.97
C GLU A 74 -2.90 -4.45 -32.96
N LYS A 75 -2.05 -3.54 -33.46
CA LYS A 75 -1.40 -2.48 -32.65
C LYS A 75 -2.40 -1.65 -31.83
N ALA A 76 -3.61 -1.45 -32.35
CA ALA A 76 -4.68 -0.73 -31.65
C ALA A 76 -5.20 -1.51 -30.42
N GLU A 77 -5.41 -2.83 -30.55
CA GLU A 77 -5.79 -3.70 -29.43
C GLU A 77 -4.68 -3.72 -28.37
N PHE A 78 -3.42 -3.89 -28.79
CA PHE A 78 -2.27 -3.89 -27.89
C PHE A 78 -2.16 -2.58 -27.08
N LYS A 79 -2.28 -1.42 -27.74
CA LYS A 79 -2.27 -0.11 -27.05
C LYS A 79 -3.45 0.07 -26.10
N LYS A 80 -4.64 -0.44 -26.45
CA LYS A 80 -5.82 -0.40 -25.57
C LYS A 80 -5.64 -1.29 -24.35
N ALA A 81 -5.08 -2.49 -24.54
CA ALA A 81 -4.77 -3.44 -23.48
C ALA A 81 -3.69 -2.89 -22.52
N LEU A 82 -2.67 -2.20 -23.04
CA LEU A 82 -1.58 -1.59 -22.27
C LEU A 82 -2.08 -0.58 -21.22
N LYS A 83 -3.17 0.14 -21.52
CA LYS A 83 -3.81 1.06 -20.57
C LYS A 83 -4.43 0.34 -19.37
N ASN A 84 -4.79 -0.93 -19.54
CA ASN A 84 -5.40 -1.79 -18.52
C ASN A 84 -4.42 -2.84 -17.97
N ARG A 85 -3.11 -2.60 -18.12
CA ARG A 85 -2.09 -3.52 -17.65
C ARG A 85 -2.15 -3.72 -16.13
N ILE A 86 -1.69 -4.88 -15.71
CA ILE A 86 -1.45 -5.28 -14.34
C ILE A 86 0.06 -5.32 -14.14
N GLY A 87 0.55 -4.59 -13.16
CA GLY A 87 1.97 -4.52 -12.83
C GLY A 87 2.81 -3.75 -13.86
N HIS A 88 4.10 -4.03 -13.84
CA HIS A 88 5.12 -3.44 -14.70
C HIS A 88 5.12 -4.08 -16.08
N VAL A 89 5.49 -3.28 -17.08
CA VAL A 89 5.84 -3.78 -18.41
C VAL A 89 7.23 -4.39 -18.31
N ILE A 90 7.39 -5.63 -18.76
CA ILE A 90 8.68 -6.29 -18.83
C ILE A 90 9.27 -6.00 -20.19
N THR A 91 10.44 -5.37 -20.21
CA THR A 91 11.24 -5.15 -21.40
C THR A 91 12.52 -5.98 -21.30
N LYS A 92 12.89 -6.70 -22.36
CA LYS A 92 14.10 -7.54 -22.37
C LYS A 92 14.63 -7.75 -23.78
N ASP A 93 15.94 -7.99 -23.90
CA ASP A 93 16.56 -8.56 -25.09
C ASP A 93 16.57 -10.07 -24.96
N ARG A 94 16.02 -10.78 -25.96
CA ARG A 94 16.07 -12.23 -26.06
C ARG A 94 17.06 -12.65 -27.15
N TYR A 95 18.03 -13.47 -26.76
CA TYR A 95 19.02 -14.07 -27.65
C TYR A 95 18.71 -15.56 -27.80
N ILE A 96 18.30 -15.95 -29.00
CA ILE A 96 17.86 -17.30 -29.33
C ILE A 96 18.97 -18.04 -30.06
N PHE A 97 19.26 -19.25 -29.61
CA PHE A 97 20.22 -20.16 -30.24
C PHE A 97 19.81 -21.61 -29.99
N ARG A 98 20.63 -22.59 -30.39
CA ARG A 98 20.41 -24.00 -30.10
C ARG A 98 21.62 -24.62 -29.41
N LEU A 99 21.35 -25.49 -28.44
CA LEU A 99 22.34 -26.34 -27.80
C LEU A 99 21.92 -27.80 -27.97
N ASN A 100 22.74 -28.62 -28.64
CA ASN A 100 22.40 -30.03 -28.95
C ASN A 100 21.01 -30.19 -29.58
N ASN A 101 20.67 -29.32 -30.54
CA ASN A 101 19.36 -29.19 -31.19
C ASN A 101 18.20 -28.66 -30.33
N ASN A 102 18.38 -28.49 -29.03
CA ASN A 102 17.36 -27.92 -28.15
C ASN A 102 17.31 -26.39 -28.27
N PRO A 103 16.12 -25.78 -28.42
CA PRO A 103 15.96 -24.34 -28.40
C PRO A 103 16.45 -23.75 -27.07
N CYS A 104 17.18 -22.65 -27.16
CA CYS A 104 17.72 -21.95 -26.01
C CYS A 104 17.43 -20.46 -26.12
N ASN A 105 17.03 -19.85 -25.00
CA ASN A 105 16.79 -18.42 -24.89
C ASN A 105 17.66 -17.86 -23.75
N ILE A 106 18.49 -16.87 -24.05
CA ILE A 106 19.09 -16.00 -23.03
C ILE A 106 18.30 -14.70 -23.01
N ASP A 107 17.72 -14.37 -21.87
CA ASP A 107 17.00 -13.12 -21.65
C ASP A 107 17.85 -12.17 -20.81
N VAL A 108 18.11 -10.97 -21.34
CA VAL A 108 18.71 -9.85 -20.63
C VAL A 108 17.62 -8.81 -20.37
N PHE A 109 17.21 -8.67 -19.13
CA PHE A 109 16.10 -7.79 -18.76
C PHE A 109 16.56 -6.32 -18.67
N LYS A 110 15.66 -5.40 -19.04
CA LYS A 110 15.88 -3.94 -19.07
C LYS A 110 15.05 -3.24 -17.98
N ASP A 111 15.19 -1.91 -17.93
CA ASP A 111 14.41 -1.02 -17.05
C ASP A 111 14.49 -1.41 -15.57
N SER A 112 13.33 -1.62 -14.91
CA SER A 112 13.23 -2.02 -13.51
C SER A 112 13.84 -3.41 -13.23
N LEU A 113 14.08 -4.22 -14.26
CA LEU A 113 14.69 -5.54 -14.13
C LEU A 113 16.14 -5.57 -14.62
N ASN A 114 16.76 -4.40 -14.83
CA ASN A 114 18.15 -4.32 -15.28
C ASN A 114 19.09 -5.08 -14.34
N GLY A 115 20.00 -5.86 -14.94
CA GLY A 115 20.91 -6.76 -14.23
C GLY A 115 20.39 -8.19 -14.03
N LEU A 116 19.08 -8.44 -14.21
CA LEU A 116 18.55 -9.81 -14.25
C LEU A 116 18.84 -10.44 -15.61
N CYS A 117 19.48 -11.62 -15.60
CA CYS A 117 19.74 -12.42 -16.78
C CYS A 117 19.27 -13.86 -16.54
N THR A 118 18.55 -14.46 -17.49
CA THR A 118 18.11 -15.86 -17.39
C THR A 118 18.45 -16.66 -18.63
N PHE A 119 18.75 -17.94 -18.43
CA PHE A 119 18.94 -18.92 -19.51
C PHE A 119 17.81 -19.95 -19.43
N GLU A 120 17.08 -20.11 -20.52
CA GLU A 120 16.01 -21.10 -20.69
C GLU A 120 16.43 -22.09 -21.79
N ILE A 121 16.21 -23.39 -21.56
CA ILE A 121 16.38 -24.45 -22.55
C ILE A 121 15.11 -25.31 -22.60
N GLU A 122 14.61 -25.53 -23.80
CA GLU A 122 13.38 -26.30 -24.08
C GLU A 122 13.73 -27.73 -24.51
N PHE A 123 12.95 -28.70 -24.06
CA PHE A 123 13.14 -30.13 -24.31
C PHE A 123 11.90 -30.72 -24.99
N SER A 124 12.11 -31.73 -25.83
CA SER A 124 11.00 -32.46 -26.46
C SER A 124 10.32 -33.46 -25.54
N ASP A 125 11.01 -33.92 -24.50
CA ASP A 125 10.49 -34.88 -23.53
C ASP A 125 10.98 -34.61 -22.10
N GLU A 126 10.23 -35.14 -21.12
CA GLU A 126 10.48 -34.88 -19.69
C GLU A 126 11.76 -35.57 -19.19
N ASN A 127 12.10 -36.74 -19.72
CA ASN A 127 13.30 -37.46 -19.30
C ASN A 127 14.55 -36.68 -19.69
N GLU A 128 14.58 -36.13 -20.90
CA GLU A 128 15.67 -35.27 -21.37
C GLU A 128 15.90 -34.09 -20.43
N ALA A 129 14.82 -33.40 -20.01
CA ALA A 129 14.92 -32.29 -19.07
C ALA A 129 15.46 -32.73 -17.69
N VAL A 130 14.96 -33.85 -17.15
CA VAL A 130 15.37 -34.38 -15.83
C VAL A 130 16.84 -34.78 -15.81
N TYR A 131 17.32 -35.44 -16.87
CA TYR A 131 18.71 -35.91 -16.95
C TYR A 131 19.69 -34.89 -17.53
N PHE A 132 19.20 -33.75 -18.03
CA PHE A 132 20.05 -32.68 -18.54
C PHE A 132 21.01 -32.19 -17.45
N LYS A 133 22.30 -32.16 -17.79
CA LYS A 133 23.34 -31.51 -16.99
C LYS A 133 23.84 -30.31 -17.75
N LEU A 134 23.93 -29.18 -17.06
CA LEU A 134 24.57 -27.99 -17.61
C LEU A 134 26.00 -28.36 -18.05
N PRO A 135 26.37 -28.11 -19.31
CA PRO A 135 27.76 -28.25 -19.74
C PRO A 135 28.67 -27.38 -18.86
N PRO A 136 29.90 -27.83 -18.52
CA PRO A 136 30.80 -27.08 -17.63
C PRO A 136 31.04 -25.63 -18.06
N PHE A 137 31.07 -25.39 -19.37
CA PHE A 137 31.27 -24.04 -19.93
C PHE A 137 30.09 -23.08 -19.68
N LEU A 138 28.87 -23.59 -19.47
CA LEU A 138 27.69 -22.80 -19.09
C LEU A 138 27.52 -22.73 -17.57
N GLU A 139 27.84 -23.82 -16.86
CA GLU A 139 27.72 -23.92 -15.42
C GLU A 139 28.44 -22.78 -14.69
N GLN A 140 29.63 -22.38 -15.16
CA GLN A 140 30.39 -21.26 -14.59
C GLN A 140 29.65 -19.90 -14.62
N PHE A 141 28.68 -19.72 -15.53
CA PHE A 141 27.88 -18.49 -15.67
C PHE A 141 26.54 -18.59 -14.95
N CYS A 142 26.11 -19.79 -14.54
CA CYS A 142 24.87 -20.00 -13.81
C CYS A 142 25.09 -19.76 -12.31
N GLN A 143 24.15 -19.07 -11.66
CA GLN A 143 24.09 -18.90 -10.21
C GLN A 143 23.22 -19.97 -9.55
N ALA A 144 22.06 -20.26 -10.14
CA ALA A 144 21.09 -21.19 -9.58
C ALA A 144 20.17 -21.77 -10.67
N ASP A 145 19.69 -22.99 -10.45
CA ASP A 145 18.52 -23.53 -11.14
C ASP A 145 17.25 -22.93 -10.52
N VAL A 146 16.47 -22.22 -11.34
CA VAL A 146 15.25 -21.51 -10.94
C VAL A 146 14.02 -22.05 -11.66
N THR A 147 14.11 -23.25 -12.25
CA THR A 147 13.04 -23.90 -13.04
C THR A 147 11.71 -23.95 -12.27
N CYS A 148 11.77 -24.37 -11.00
CA CYS A 148 10.61 -24.48 -10.12
C CYS A 148 10.34 -23.20 -9.31
N ASP A 149 11.21 -22.19 -9.38
CA ASP A 149 11.08 -20.97 -8.60
C ASP A 149 10.12 -19.99 -9.29
N LYS A 150 8.98 -19.75 -8.64
CA LYS A 150 7.92 -18.87 -9.16
C LYS A 150 8.39 -17.42 -9.31
N ARG A 151 9.40 -17.00 -8.56
CA ARG A 151 9.91 -15.62 -8.55
C ARG A 151 10.51 -15.19 -9.90
N TYR A 152 11.11 -16.13 -10.62
CA TYR A 152 11.72 -15.92 -11.94
C TYR A 152 10.76 -16.15 -13.11
N LYS A 153 9.45 -16.30 -12.83
CA LYS A 153 8.43 -16.35 -13.88
C LYS A 153 8.04 -14.94 -14.29
N ASN A 154 7.89 -14.71 -15.59
CA ASN A 154 7.53 -13.39 -16.13
C ASN A 154 6.30 -12.76 -15.48
N LYS A 155 5.26 -13.53 -15.14
CA LYS A 155 4.09 -12.99 -14.43
C LYS A 155 4.41 -12.50 -13.01
N PHE A 156 5.34 -13.16 -12.33
CA PHE A 156 5.79 -12.76 -11.01
C PHE A 156 6.67 -11.50 -11.14
N LEU A 157 7.63 -11.50 -12.06
CA LEU A 157 8.46 -10.33 -12.38
C LEU A 157 7.62 -9.11 -12.78
N ALA A 158 6.49 -9.31 -13.48
CA ALA A 158 5.61 -8.20 -13.85
C ALA A 158 4.92 -7.58 -12.62
N ILE A 159 4.55 -8.39 -11.62
CA ILE A 159 3.89 -7.90 -10.40
C ILE A 159 4.91 -7.37 -9.39
N HIS A 160 6.09 -7.97 -9.35
CA HIS A 160 7.07 -7.84 -8.28
C HIS A 160 8.48 -7.52 -8.80
N ALA A 161 8.62 -6.74 -9.87
CA ALA A 161 9.93 -6.29 -10.37
C ALA A 161 10.71 -5.57 -9.25
N ASN A 162 12.03 -5.88 -9.10
CA ASN A 162 13.03 -5.36 -8.12
C ASN A 162 13.40 -6.26 -6.90
N GLU A 163 13.32 -7.60 -6.96
CA GLU A 163 13.47 -8.44 -5.74
C GLU A 163 14.85 -8.30 -5.06
N ASN A 164 15.82 -7.70 -5.75
CA ASN A 164 17.19 -7.52 -5.28
C ASN A 164 17.51 -6.08 -4.82
N GLU A 165 16.55 -5.15 -4.81
CA GLU A 165 16.76 -3.84 -4.16
C GLU A 165 16.73 -4.01 -2.63
N GLN A 166 17.88 -4.34 -2.05
CA GLN A 166 18.10 -4.10 -0.63
C GLN A 166 18.23 -2.59 -0.42
N ILE A 167 17.30 -2.00 0.32
CA ILE A 167 17.49 -0.65 0.82
C ILE A 167 18.53 -0.75 1.93
N ASP A 168 19.71 -0.14 1.73
CA ASP A 168 20.59 0.20 2.85
C ASP A 168 19.81 1.16 3.75
N TYR A 169 19.22 0.60 4.79
CA TYR A 169 18.36 1.33 5.70
C TYR A 169 19.11 2.49 6.35
N LYS A 170 20.41 2.37 6.63
CA LYS A 170 21.20 3.47 7.22
C LYS A 170 21.37 4.60 6.22
N ARG A 171 21.63 4.29 4.96
CA ARG A 171 21.70 5.29 3.89
C ARG A 171 20.34 5.94 3.62
N ALA A 172 19.27 5.15 3.52
CA ALA A 172 17.92 5.66 3.37
C ALA A 172 17.49 6.51 4.57
N TYR A 173 17.81 6.08 5.79
CA TYR A 173 17.61 6.86 7.01
C TYR A 173 18.34 8.20 6.93
N ASN A 174 19.61 8.23 6.52
CA ASN A 174 20.37 9.48 6.38
C ASN A 174 19.81 10.40 5.28
N VAL A 175 19.36 9.84 4.16
CA VAL A 175 18.75 10.60 3.06
C VAL A 175 17.41 11.17 3.51
N PHE A 176 16.53 10.33 4.05
CA PHE A 176 15.26 10.77 4.58
C PHE A 176 15.50 11.78 5.67
N LYS A 177 16.42 11.55 6.64
CA LYS A 177 16.78 12.48 7.74
C LYS A 177 17.00 13.91 7.26
N ASN A 178 17.63 14.09 6.10
CA ASN A 178 18.08 15.40 5.62
C ASN A 178 17.27 15.96 4.44
N LYS A 179 16.30 15.22 3.87
CA LYS A 179 15.51 15.66 2.70
C LYS A 179 14.02 15.36 2.87
N GLU A 180 13.16 16.23 2.33
CA GLU A 180 11.73 15.96 2.17
C GLU A 180 11.51 15.13 0.90
N ILE A 181 11.41 13.81 1.06
CA ILE A 181 11.18 12.88 -0.05
C ILE A 181 10.01 11.98 0.35
N SER A 182 8.94 12.01 -0.44
CA SER A 182 7.88 10.99 -0.31
C SER A 182 8.44 9.65 -0.74
N PRO A 183 8.34 8.61 0.10
CA PRO A 183 8.90 7.32 -0.25
C PRO A 183 8.03 6.65 -1.34
N ASN A 184 8.60 6.50 -2.53
CA ASN A 184 8.08 5.63 -3.57
C ASN A 184 8.70 4.24 -3.41
N PHE A 185 7.91 3.28 -2.94
CA PHE A 185 8.40 1.95 -2.59
C PHE A 185 8.25 0.99 -3.77
N ALA A 186 9.33 0.27 -4.09
CA ALA A 186 9.27 -0.88 -4.97
C ALA A 186 8.31 -1.95 -4.40
N ALA A 187 7.58 -2.63 -5.27
CA ALA A 187 6.49 -3.55 -4.87
C ALA A 187 6.95 -4.70 -3.96
N ASN A 188 8.19 -5.12 -4.08
CA ASN A 188 8.80 -6.26 -3.38
C ASN A 188 9.70 -5.88 -2.21
N LEU A 189 9.81 -4.58 -1.87
CA LEU A 189 10.55 -4.15 -0.70
C LEU A 189 10.08 -4.95 0.52
N LYS A 190 11.01 -5.33 1.40
CA LYS A 190 10.66 -6.02 2.64
C LYS A 190 9.73 -5.14 3.46
N SER A 191 8.63 -5.70 3.96
CA SER A 191 7.61 -4.96 4.70
C SER A 191 8.20 -4.20 5.89
N GLY A 192 9.15 -4.80 6.58
CA GLY A 192 9.85 -4.15 7.70
C GLY A 192 10.64 -2.91 7.30
N GLU A 193 11.39 -2.97 6.20
CA GLU A 193 12.18 -1.85 5.70
C GLU A 193 11.29 -0.72 5.20
N ALA A 194 10.23 -1.06 4.46
CA ALA A 194 9.23 -0.11 3.99
C ALA A 194 8.53 0.62 5.14
N LEU A 195 8.10 -0.12 6.16
CA LEU A 195 7.41 0.46 7.30
C LEU A 195 8.35 1.36 8.11
N ARG A 196 9.62 0.98 8.31
CA ARG A 196 10.59 1.85 8.98
C ARG A 196 10.82 3.15 8.20
N ALA A 197 10.98 3.09 6.88
CA ALA A 197 11.15 4.29 6.05
C ALA A 197 9.91 5.19 6.09
N LEU A 198 8.71 4.60 6.00
CA LEU A 198 7.45 5.33 6.15
C LEU A 198 7.33 5.99 7.52
N PHE A 199 7.61 5.25 8.59
CA PHE A 199 7.54 5.76 9.95
C PHE A 199 8.56 6.86 10.22
N LEU A 200 9.75 6.77 9.64
CA LEU A 200 10.74 7.84 9.70
C LEU A 200 10.22 9.12 9.04
N ASN A 201 9.62 9.01 7.86
CA ASN A 201 9.03 10.15 7.16
C ASN A 201 7.90 10.79 7.99
N ILE A 202 6.97 9.97 8.51
CA ILE A 202 5.89 10.47 9.36
C ILE A 202 6.44 11.09 10.67
N PHE A 203 7.50 10.50 11.23
CA PHE A 203 8.10 10.99 12.47
C PHE A 203 8.76 12.36 12.32
N LYS A 204 9.37 12.65 11.16
CA LYS A 204 9.90 13.98 10.85
C LYS A 204 8.80 15.03 10.82
N GLU A 205 7.70 14.67 10.17
CA GLU A 205 6.54 15.54 10.10
C GLU A 205 5.93 15.75 11.49
N ILE A 206 5.88 14.71 12.33
CA ILE A 206 5.50 14.84 13.75
C ILE A 206 6.42 15.81 14.49
N LYS A 207 7.76 15.70 14.34
CA LYS A 207 8.72 16.61 14.99
C LYS A 207 8.53 18.06 14.53
N ARG A 208 8.39 18.28 13.22
CA ARG A 208 8.17 19.60 12.62
C ARG A 208 6.87 20.21 13.13
N LEU A 209 5.74 19.54 12.92
CA LEU A 209 4.42 20.02 13.37
C LEU A 209 4.33 20.22 14.88
N LYS A 210 5.03 19.39 15.68
CA LYS A 210 5.12 19.59 17.14
C LYS A 210 5.86 20.89 17.46
N SER A 211 7.00 21.15 16.81
CA SER A 211 7.76 22.40 16.99
C SER A 211 6.94 23.61 16.56
N ASP A 212 6.36 23.56 15.36
CA ASP A 212 5.59 24.67 14.79
C ASP A 212 4.36 24.98 15.67
N TYR A 213 3.65 23.95 16.16
CA TYR A 213 2.50 24.17 17.04
C TYR A 213 2.89 24.80 18.39
N LEU A 214 4.05 24.45 18.93
CA LEU A 214 4.58 25.08 20.16
C LEU A 214 5.01 26.54 19.95
N GLN A 215 5.13 27.00 18.71
CA GLN A 215 5.45 28.39 18.36
C GLN A 215 4.21 29.18 17.91
N ASP A 216 3.47 28.67 16.94
CA ASP A 216 2.39 29.40 16.24
C ASP A 216 0.99 29.15 16.81
N HIS A 217 0.82 28.05 17.56
CA HIS A 217 -0.44 27.65 18.20
C HIS A 217 -1.62 27.44 17.25
N ASP A 218 -1.31 27.25 15.97
CA ASP A 218 -2.28 27.13 14.90
C ASP A 218 -3.09 25.80 14.96
N GLU A 219 -4.39 25.91 14.70
CA GLU A 219 -5.32 24.78 14.78
C GLU A 219 -5.15 23.75 13.65
N GLU A 220 -4.68 24.18 12.47
CA GLU A 220 -4.41 23.32 11.32
C GLU A 220 -3.11 22.53 11.55
N ILE A 221 -2.09 23.16 12.15
CA ILE A 221 -0.87 22.47 12.57
C ILE A 221 -1.21 21.37 13.59
N LEU A 222 -2.03 21.68 14.61
CA LEU A 222 -2.49 20.68 15.58
C LEU A 222 -3.28 19.56 14.91
N HIS A 223 -4.14 19.89 13.94
CA HIS A 223 -4.87 18.91 13.16
C HIS A 223 -3.93 17.94 12.43
N ASN A 224 -2.95 18.47 11.71
CA ASN A 224 -1.98 17.69 10.94
C ASN A 224 -1.11 16.83 11.86
N LEU A 225 -0.69 17.34 13.02
CA LEU A 225 0.06 16.57 14.02
C LEU A 225 -0.75 15.35 14.46
N ARG A 226 -2.02 15.57 14.79
CA ARG A 226 -2.98 14.53 15.20
C ARG A 226 -3.22 13.48 14.13
N VAL A 227 -3.30 13.88 12.86
CA VAL A 227 -3.44 12.95 11.74
C VAL A 227 -2.22 12.02 11.67
N ASN A 228 -1.01 12.58 11.74
CA ASN A 228 0.23 11.80 11.67
C ASN A 228 0.39 10.83 12.86
N LEU A 229 0.12 11.27 14.09
CA LEU A 229 0.14 10.41 15.29
C LEU A 229 -0.80 9.20 15.14
N ARG A 230 -2.02 9.44 14.64
CA ARG A 230 -3.01 8.37 14.40
C ARG A 230 -2.58 7.45 13.26
N LYS A 231 -1.91 7.98 12.23
CA LYS A 231 -1.40 7.22 11.10
C LYS A 231 -0.35 6.22 11.55
N VAL A 232 0.65 6.65 12.35
CA VAL A 232 1.66 5.75 12.94
C VAL A 232 0.99 4.63 13.75
N ARG A 233 0.14 4.99 14.72
CA ARG A 233 -0.57 4.02 15.57
C ARG A 233 -1.39 3.02 14.75
N SER A 234 -2.14 3.52 13.76
CA SER A 234 -2.99 2.67 12.93
C SER A 234 -2.16 1.69 12.11
N LEU A 235 -1.07 2.16 11.48
CA LEU A 235 -0.22 1.32 10.65
C LEU A 235 0.56 0.28 11.48
N LEU A 236 1.08 0.66 12.66
CA LEU A 236 1.67 -0.30 13.61
C LEU A 236 0.70 -1.44 13.93
N LYS A 237 -0.56 -1.10 14.23
CA LYS A 237 -1.59 -2.10 14.54
C LYS A 237 -1.98 -2.96 13.32
N ILE A 238 -2.09 -2.35 12.14
CA ILE A 238 -2.49 -3.06 10.91
C ILE A 238 -1.40 -4.05 10.48
N PHE A 239 -0.15 -3.63 10.52
CA PHE A 239 1.02 -4.44 10.16
C PHE A 239 1.63 -5.17 11.37
N ASN A 240 0.79 -5.55 12.34
CA ASN A 240 1.22 -6.40 13.45
C ASN A 240 1.92 -7.68 12.94
N GLY A 241 2.98 -8.10 13.65
CA GLY A 241 3.83 -9.23 13.27
C GLY A 241 4.95 -8.89 12.29
N VAL A 242 5.08 -7.64 11.82
CA VAL A 242 6.29 -7.16 11.14
C VAL A 242 7.41 -6.89 12.15
N PHE A 243 7.08 -6.19 13.24
CA PHE A 243 7.99 -5.94 14.36
C PHE A 243 7.62 -6.81 15.55
N ASP A 244 8.52 -6.90 16.53
CA ASP A 244 8.27 -7.57 17.81
C ASP A 244 6.95 -7.09 18.46
N GLU A 245 6.27 -8.01 19.14
CA GLU A 245 4.95 -7.75 19.72
C GLU A 245 5.03 -6.74 20.88
N LYS A 246 6.04 -6.86 21.75
CA LYS A 246 6.21 -5.94 22.90
C LYS A 246 6.47 -4.52 22.39
N VAL A 247 7.33 -4.40 21.37
CA VAL A 247 7.61 -3.14 20.68
C VAL A 247 6.35 -2.52 20.07
N THR A 248 5.58 -3.33 19.35
CA THR A 248 4.35 -2.88 18.68
C THR A 248 3.32 -2.38 19.70
N LEU A 249 3.17 -3.09 20.83
CA LEU A 249 2.26 -2.70 21.92
C LEU A 249 2.72 -1.44 22.64
N PHE A 250 4.02 -1.39 23.01
CA PHE A 250 4.61 -0.24 23.70
C PHE A 250 4.47 1.06 22.90
N PHE A 251 4.95 1.09 21.66
CA PHE A 251 4.83 2.29 20.83
C PHE A 251 3.37 2.57 20.46
N GLY A 252 2.57 1.54 20.21
CA GLY A 252 1.14 1.67 19.90
C GLY A 252 0.34 2.37 21.00
N GLU A 253 0.59 2.04 22.27
CA GLU A 253 -0.08 2.68 23.41
C GLU A 253 0.48 4.09 23.69
N ASN A 254 1.78 4.33 23.57
CA ASN A 254 2.34 5.67 23.76
C ASN A 254 1.86 6.66 22.68
N PHE A 255 1.83 6.26 21.40
CA PHE A 255 1.22 7.08 20.34
C PHE A 255 -0.27 7.32 20.57
N LYS A 256 -0.98 6.38 21.20
CA LYS A 256 -2.40 6.55 21.57
C LYS A 256 -2.55 7.60 22.67
N ILE A 257 -1.72 7.55 23.72
CA ILE A 257 -1.73 8.53 24.80
C ILE A 257 -1.47 9.93 24.24
N LEU A 258 -0.41 10.08 23.42
CA LEU A 258 -0.07 11.35 22.77
C LEU A 258 -1.14 11.85 21.79
N ALA A 259 -1.75 10.96 20.99
CA ALA A 259 -2.87 11.36 20.14
C ALA A 259 -4.12 11.75 20.94
N ASN A 260 -4.30 11.19 22.14
CA ASN A 260 -5.46 11.44 22.98
C ASN A 260 -5.34 12.74 23.78
N SER A 261 -4.15 13.14 24.20
CA SER A 261 -3.93 14.41 24.91
C SER A 261 -4.37 15.63 24.09
N THR A 262 -4.40 15.50 22.77
CA THR A 262 -4.82 16.55 21.83
C THR A 262 -6.30 16.45 21.40
N ASN A 263 -7.06 15.45 21.89
CA ASN A 263 -8.44 15.24 21.44
C ASN A 263 -9.37 16.37 21.82
N LYS A 264 -9.43 16.68 23.12
CA LYS A 264 -10.36 17.67 23.66
C LYS A 264 -10.18 19.03 22.99
N LYS A 265 -8.94 19.52 22.87
CA LYS A 265 -8.65 20.78 22.18
C LYS A 265 -9.20 20.80 20.76
N ARG A 266 -8.90 19.78 19.95
CA ARG A 266 -9.40 19.74 18.56
C ARG A 266 -10.92 19.65 18.47
N ASP A 267 -11.55 18.91 19.38
CA ASP A 267 -13.00 18.80 19.40
C ASP A 267 -13.64 20.17 19.73
N LEU A 268 -13.02 20.95 20.63
CA LEU A 268 -13.41 22.33 20.92
C LEU A 268 -13.11 23.30 19.76
N ASP A 269 -11.94 23.21 19.11
CA ASP A 269 -11.60 24.06 17.95
C ASP A 269 -12.64 23.90 16.83
N ILE A 270 -12.98 22.64 16.47
CA ILE A 270 -14.00 22.34 15.46
C ILE A 270 -15.38 22.86 15.90
N PHE A 271 -15.73 22.67 17.18
CA PHE A 271 -17.03 23.12 17.68
C PHE A 271 -17.14 24.64 17.71
N LEU A 272 -16.07 25.36 18.06
CA LEU A 272 -16.00 26.81 18.02
C LEU A 272 -16.21 27.34 16.59
N GLY A 273 -15.60 26.70 15.59
CA GLY A 273 -15.85 27.01 14.18
C GLY A 273 -17.33 26.89 13.81
N PHE A 274 -18.00 25.81 14.23
CA PHE A 274 -19.44 25.64 14.03
C PHE A 274 -20.29 26.68 14.77
N LEU A 275 -19.95 27.01 16.02
CA LEU A 275 -20.65 28.00 16.83
C LEU A 275 -20.56 29.41 16.24
N SER A 276 -19.43 29.76 15.64
CA SER A 276 -19.18 31.08 15.05
C SER A 276 -20.13 31.39 13.88
N GLU A 277 -20.69 30.35 13.24
CA GLU A 277 -21.70 30.48 12.19
C GLU A 277 -23.14 30.58 12.73
N GLN A 278 -23.35 30.46 14.05
CA GLN A 278 -24.69 30.44 14.65
C GLN A 278 -25.10 31.81 15.18
N LYS A 279 -26.35 32.19 14.89
CA LYS A 279 -26.96 33.40 15.48
C LYS A 279 -27.21 33.19 16.98
N HIS A 280 -26.89 34.20 17.79
CA HIS A 280 -27.12 34.23 19.24
C HIS A 280 -26.35 33.16 20.04
N ALA A 281 -25.16 32.76 19.60
CA ALA A 281 -24.31 31.79 20.30
C ALA A 281 -23.20 32.43 21.16
N ASN A 282 -23.22 33.75 21.39
CA ASN A 282 -22.13 34.49 22.03
C ASN A 282 -21.73 33.94 23.41
N GLU A 283 -22.71 33.55 24.22
CA GLU A 283 -22.48 33.00 25.56
C GLU A 283 -21.83 31.61 25.49
N LEU A 284 -22.29 30.74 24.57
CA LEU A 284 -21.70 29.44 24.31
C LEU A 284 -20.27 29.57 23.77
N ILE A 285 -20.04 30.51 22.84
CA ILE A 285 -18.71 30.83 22.30
C ILE A 285 -17.76 31.22 23.44
N TYR A 286 -18.21 32.06 24.37
CA TYR A 286 -17.41 32.45 25.53
C TYR A 286 -17.00 31.25 26.39
N PHE A 287 -17.93 30.34 26.72
CA PHE A 287 -17.60 29.14 27.50
C PHE A 287 -16.64 28.20 26.77
N VAL A 288 -16.86 27.97 25.48
CA VAL A 288 -15.98 27.12 24.65
C VAL A 288 -14.59 27.73 24.53
N GLN A 289 -14.48 29.05 24.33
CA GLN A 289 -13.18 29.73 24.27
C GLN A 289 -12.41 29.60 25.58
N LYS A 290 -13.10 29.72 26.73
CA LYS A 290 -12.47 29.52 28.04
C LYS A 290 -11.95 28.09 28.23
N ALA A 291 -12.74 27.09 27.82
CA ALA A 291 -12.30 25.70 27.85
C ALA A 291 -11.12 25.44 26.89
N LEU A 292 -11.12 26.06 25.72
CA LEU A 292 -10.07 25.95 24.70
C LEU A 292 -8.74 26.51 25.20
N ASN A 293 -8.76 27.63 25.93
CA ASN A 293 -7.55 28.21 26.54
C ASN A 293 -6.93 27.26 27.59
N LEU A 294 -7.75 26.59 28.40
CA LEU A 294 -7.27 25.60 29.36
C LEU A 294 -6.68 24.37 28.65
N GLU A 295 -7.38 23.85 27.64
CA GLU A 295 -6.89 22.69 26.88
C GLU A 295 -5.66 23.03 26.02
N TYR A 296 -5.47 24.29 25.64
CA TYR A 296 -4.24 24.75 25.02
C TYR A 296 -3.03 24.57 25.96
N GLU A 297 -3.14 25.03 27.21
CA GLU A 297 -2.07 24.83 28.21
C GLU A 297 -1.84 23.34 28.52
N ASN A 298 -2.91 22.54 28.59
CA ASN A 298 -2.79 21.09 28.76
C ASN A 298 -2.01 20.45 27.60
N VAL A 299 -2.37 20.76 26.35
CA VAL A 299 -1.68 20.23 25.17
C VAL A 299 -0.23 20.68 25.16
N LYS A 300 0.05 21.95 25.45
CA LYS A 300 1.41 22.50 25.52
C LYS A 300 2.26 21.77 26.56
N SER A 301 1.70 21.55 27.76
CA SER A 301 2.34 20.78 28.82
C SER A 301 2.66 19.35 28.36
N TYR A 302 1.68 18.61 27.84
CA TYR A 302 1.89 17.23 27.35
C TYR A 302 2.87 17.12 26.18
N LEU A 303 2.91 18.09 25.28
CA LEU A 303 3.86 18.09 24.17
C LEU A 303 5.27 18.44 24.64
N SER A 304 5.41 19.27 25.68
CA SER A 304 6.72 19.69 26.20
C SER A 304 7.28 18.79 27.30
N ASP A 305 6.48 17.82 27.74
CA ASP A 305 6.81 16.92 28.85
C ASP A 305 8.02 16.01 28.57
N GLU A 306 8.76 15.69 29.63
CA GLU A 306 9.98 14.87 29.56
C GLU A 306 9.67 13.44 29.13
N GLU A 307 8.55 12.85 29.55
CA GLU A 307 8.15 11.50 29.15
C GLU A 307 7.87 11.46 27.64
N ASN A 308 7.26 12.52 27.10
CA ASN A 308 7.04 12.67 25.65
C ASN A 308 8.37 12.71 24.88
N TYR A 309 9.32 13.50 25.37
CA TYR A 309 10.65 13.59 24.76
C TYR A 309 11.37 12.25 24.78
N ALA A 310 11.37 11.55 25.93
CA ALA A 310 11.96 10.23 26.08
C ALA A 310 11.33 9.20 25.12
N PHE A 311 9.99 9.13 25.08
CA PHE A 311 9.25 8.26 24.16
C PHE A 311 9.61 8.52 22.69
N LEU A 312 9.63 9.79 22.25
CA LEU A 312 9.98 10.11 20.86
C LEU A 312 11.45 9.80 20.56
N LYS A 313 12.34 9.88 21.56
CA LYS A 313 13.74 9.46 21.43
C LYS A 313 13.88 7.95 21.31
N GLU A 314 13.15 7.17 22.11
CA GLU A 314 13.10 5.72 21.97
C GLU A 314 12.54 5.29 20.61
N TRP A 315 11.52 6.00 20.10
CA TRP A 315 11.02 5.77 18.76
C TRP A 315 12.06 6.07 17.68
N GLU A 316 12.82 7.16 17.83
CA GLU A 316 13.93 7.50 16.92
C GLU A 316 15.01 6.42 16.91
N ILE A 317 15.38 5.90 18.08
CA ILE A 317 16.34 4.80 18.25
C ILE A 317 15.79 3.53 17.61
N PHE A 318 14.55 3.15 17.93
CA PHE A 318 13.88 1.99 17.34
C PHE A 318 13.89 2.05 15.82
N LEU A 319 13.56 3.19 15.22
CA LEU A 319 13.60 3.35 13.77
C LEU A 319 15.01 3.12 13.24
N ASN A 320 16.04 3.67 13.89
CA ASN A 320 17.43 3.54 13.49
C ASN A 320 17.99 2.10 13.66
N GLU A 321 17.51 1.34 14.65
CA GLU A 321 18.00 -0.01 14.96
C GLU A 321 17.38 -1.08 14.04
N GLY A 322 18.08 -1.40 12.95
CA GLY A 322 17.55 -2.19 11.82
C GLY A 322 17.01 -3.59 12.14
N GLU A 323 17.85 -4.47 12.69
CA GLU A 323 17.55 -5.93 12.68
C GLU A 323 17.05 -6.49 14.01
N PHE A 324 17.20 -5.76 15.12
CA PHE A 324 16.96 -6.30 16.47
C PHE A 324 15.48 -6.60 16.76
N TYR A 325 14.57 -5.75 16.29
CA TYR A 325 13.13 -5.83 16.58
C TYR A 325 12.30 -6.48 15.46
N ARG A 326 12.89 -7.38 14.68
CA ARG A 326 12.23 -8.10 13.58
C ARG A 326 11.23 -9.14 14.11
N SER A 327 10.17 -9.41 13.35
CA SER A 327 9.25 -10.53 13.58
C SER A 327 8.95 -11.26 12.27
N LYS A 328 8.08 -12.28 12.31
CA LYS A 328 7.85 -13.25 11.23
C LYS A 328 7.42 -12.65 9.88
N LEU A 329 6.83 -11.46 9.88
CA LEU A 329 6.38 -10.77 8.65
C LEU A 329 7.36 -9.71 8.14
N PHE A 330 8.53 -9.56 8.78
CA PHE A 330 9.49 -8.51 8.43
C PHE A 330 9.97 -8.62 6.98
N ASP A 331 10.41 -9.82 6.58
CA ASP A 331 10.97 -10.11 5.25
C ASP A 331 9.91 -10.42 4.19
N VAL A 332 8.62 -10.37 4.53
CA VAL A 332 7.55 -10.57 3.55
C VAL A 332 7.49 -9.36 2.62
N SER A 333 7.38 -9.60 1.31
CA SER A 333 7.17 -8.55 0.30
C SER A 333 6.01 -7.62 0.67
N LEU A 334 6.24 -6.32 0.53
CA LEU A 334 5.29 -5.26 0.88
C LEU A 334 4.01 -5.33 0.03
N SER A 335 4.09 -5.61 -1.27
CA SER A 335 2.90 -5.77 -2.13
C SER A 335 2.01 -6.92 -1.64
N ARG A 336 2.64 -8.04 -1.23
CA ARG A 336 1.93 -9.22 -0.74
C ARG A 336 1.28 -8.96 0.61
N LEU A 337 2.06 -8.49 1.60
CA LEU A 337 1.52 -8.21 2.92
C LEU A 337 0.51 -7.06 2.89
N GLY A 338 0.85 -5.97 2.20
CA GLY A 338 0.02 -4.78 2.04
C GLY A 338 -1.31 -5.09 1.38
N SER A 339 -1.32 -5.85 0.28
CA SER A 339 -2.56 -6.24 -0.41
C SER A 339 -3.44 -7.11 0.48
N PHE A 340 -2.85 -8.03 1.24
CA PHE A 340 -3.57 -8.89 2.17
C PHE A 340 -4.23 -8.08 3.30
N LYS A 341 -3.47 -7.18 3.94
CA LYS A 341 -3.96 -6.32 5.02
C LYS A 341 -5.03 -5.35 4.53
N LEU A 342 -4.80 -4.66 3.41
CA LEU A 342 -5.76 -3.74 2.81
C LEU A 342 -7.05 -4.48 2.44
N ARG A 343 -6.95 -5.65 1.79
CA ARG A 343 -8.14 -6.44 1.44
C ARG A 343 -8.93 -6.87 2.67
N THR A 344 -8.26 -7.26 3.75
CA THR A 344 -8.92 -7.62 5.02
C THR A 344 -9.73 -6.45 5.57
N LEU A 345 -9.16 -5.24 5.58
CA LEU A 345 -9.86 -4.02 6.00
C LEU A 345 -11.06 -3.70 5.09
N LEU A 346 -10.90 -3.83 3.77
CA LEU A 346 -11.98 -3.59 2.81
C LEU A 346 -13.14 -4.59 2.99
N VAL A 347 -12.86 -5.86 3.29
CA VAL A 347 -13.89 -6.87 3.55
C VAL A 347 -14.61 -6.58 4.87
N LEU A 348 -13.88 -6.20 5.92
CA LEU A 348 -14.47 -5.82 7.20
C LEU A 348 -15.37 -4.58 7.08
N ALA A 349 -14.90 -3.54 6.38
CA ALA A 349 -15.67 -2.33 6.11
C ALA A 349 -16.97 -2.66 5.34
N GLN A 350 -16.90 -3.53 4.32
CA GLN A 350 -18.09 -3.98 3.60
C GLN A 350 -19.07 -4.72 4.51
N LYS A 351 -18.59 -5.61 5.39
CA LYS A 351 -19.45 -6.36 6.32
C LYS A 351 -20.21 -5.40 7.25
N ARG A 352 -19.50 -4.44 7.85
CA ARG A 352 -20.10 -3.45 8.76
C ARG A 352 -21.04 -2.47 8.06
N LEU A 353 -20.70 -2.02 6.86
CA LEU A 353 -21.59 -1.14 6.07
C LEU A 353 -22.88 -1.84 5.64
N LYS A 354 -22.84 -3.16 5.39
CA LYS A 354 -24.04 -3.95 5.07
C LYS A 354 -24.96 -4.13 6.28
N SER A 355 -24.39 -4.24 7.48
CA SER A 355 -25.17 -4.42 8.71
C SER A 355 -25.67 -3.11 9.32
N LEU A 356 -25.36 -1.96 8.71
CA LEU A 356 -25.90 -0.68 9.13
C LEU A 356 -27.41 -0.64 8.78
N ASP A 357 -28.20 0.12 9.51
CA ASP A 357 -29.58 0.50 9.17
C ASP A 357 -29.94 1.82 9.88
N GLN A 358 -31.21 2.23 9.79
CA GLN A 358 -31.72 3.46 10.40
C GLN A 358 -31.88 3.36 11.92
N ASP A 359 -31.86 2.16 12.49
CA ASP A 359 -32.10 1.91 13.92
C ASP A 359 -30.77 1.74 14.67
N CYS A 360 -29.68 1.49 13.96
CA CYS A 360 -28.32 1.41 14.50
C CYS A 360 -27.92 2.69 15.28
N PRO A 361 -27.33 2.56 16.48
CA PRO A 361 -26.85 3.71 17.24
C PRO A 361 -25.65 4.40 16.56
N ASN A 362 -25.38 5.66 16.92
CA ASN A 362 -24.24 6.43 16.39
C ASN A 362 -22.89 5.71 16.58
N GLU A 363 -22.73 4.93 17.66
CA GLU A 363 -21.53 4.13 17.90
C GLU A 363 -21.23 3.13 16.76
N SER A 364 -22.26 2.57 16.11
CA SER A 364 -22.11 1.70 14.94
C SER A 364 -21.52 2.44 13.74
N PHE A 365 -21.95 3.69 13.53
CA PHE A 365 -21.38 4.56 12.50
C PHE A 365 -19.94 4.95 12.83
N HIS A 366 -19.64 5.26 14.10
CA HIS A 366 -18.29 5.56 14.57
C HIS A 366 -17.31 4.41 14.31
N LYS A 367 -17.70 3.18 14.65
CA LYS A 367 -16.89 1.97 14.39
C LYS A 367 -16.55 1.85 12.90
N ILE A 368 -17.48 2.17 12.00
CA ILE A 368 -17.22 2.16 10.55
C ILE A 368 -16.31 3.31 10.14
N ARG A 369 -16.49 4.53 10.67
CA ARG A 369 -15.58 5.68 10.43
C ARG A 369 -14.14 5.29 10.73
N ILE A 370 -13.89 4.60 11.85
CA ILE A 370 -12.55 4.11 12.23
C ILE A 370 -12.02 3.13 11.17
N GLU A 371 -12.81 2.14 10.74
CA GLU A 371 -12.38 1.18 9.73
C GLU A 371 -12.08 1.86 8.38
N LEU A 372 -12.89 2.83 7.96
CA LEU A 372 -12.63 3.61 6.74
C LEU A 372 -11.35 4.44 6.85
N LYS A 373 -11.02 4.99 8.03
CA LYS A 373 -9.74 5.66 8.26
C LYS A 373 -8.55 4.70 8.13
N LYS A 374 -8.66 3.49 8.70
CA LYS A 374 -7.63 2.45 8.52
C LYS A 374 -7.43 2.11 7.04
N VAL A 375 -8.52 1.93 6.29
CA VAL A 375 -8.47 1.70 4.84
C VAL A 375 -7.70 2.83 4.14
N ARG A 376 -8.01 4.09 4.45
CA ARG A 376 -7.32 5.25 3.83
C ARG A 376 -5.84 5.29 4.20
N TYR A 377 -5.47 5.15 5.47
CA TYR A 377 -4.06 5.20 5.86
C TYR A 377 -3.24 4.08 5.21
N THR A 378 -3.78 2.86 5.15
CA THR A 378 -3.14 1.74 4.45
C THR A 378 -3.11 1.97 2.94
N TYR A 379 -4.16 2.54 2.38
CA TYR A 379 -4.20 2.87 0.96
C TYR A 379 -3.18 3.95 0.58
N GLU A 380 -3.12 5.07 1.30
CA GLU A 380 -2.16 6.16 1.06
C GLU A 380 -0.72 5.62 1.04
N PHE A 381 -0.40 4.71 1.98
CA PHE A 381 0.92 4.05 2.03
C PHE A 381 1.18 3.15 0.81
N LEU A 382 0.18 2.41 0.33
CA LEU A 382 0.36 1.40 -0.73
C LEU A 382 -0.05 1.88 -2.12
N SER A 383 -0.51 3.12 -2.26
CA SER A 383 -1.16 3.63 -3.47
C SER A 383 -0.24 3.57 -4.69
N GLU A 384 1.05 3.84 -4.50
CA GLU A 384 2.07 3.79 -5.56
C GLU A 384 2.54 2.36 -5.90
N ILE A 385 2.19 1.36 -5.09
CA ILE A 385 2.54 -0.05 -5.33
C ILE A 385 1.52 -0.73 -6.24
N PHE A 386 0.26 -0.27 -6.19
CA PHE A 386 -0.85 -0.94 -6.85
C PHE A 386 -1.24 -0.27 -8.16
N TYR A 387 -1.06 -0.98 -9.26
CA TYR A 387 -1.42 -0.51 -10.59
C TYR A 387 -2.63 -1.28 -11.13
N PHE A 388 -3.84 -0.77 -10.91
CA PHE A 388 -5.05 -1.31 -11.55
C PHE A 388 -6.18 -0.28 -11.70
N ASP A 389 -7.05 -0.52 -12.69
CA ASP A 389 -8.13 0.39 -13.06
C ASP A 389 -9.15 0.67 -11.93
N GLY A 390 -9.58 1.93 -11.83
CA GLY A 390 -10.59 2.40 -10.88
C GLY A 390 -10.07 2.74 -9.48
N LEU A 391 -8.76 2.68 -9.25
CA LEU A 391 -8.14 2.96 -7.95
C LEU A 391 -8.33 4.42 -7.52
N LYS A 392 -7.95 5.38 -8.38
CA LYS A 392 -8.14 6.83 -8.15
C LYS A 392 -9.62 7.19 -7.90
N LYS A 393 -10.53 6.64 -8.70
CA LYS A 393 -11.98 6.83 -8.53
C LYS A 393 -12.50 6.24 -7.23
N TYR A 394 -11.86 5.20 -6.70
CA TYR A 394 -12.21 4.64 -5.40
C TYR A 394 -11.71 5.51 -4.26
N GLU A 395 -10.51 6.08 -4.39
CA GLU A 395 -9.96 7.04 -3.43
C GLU A 395 -10.86 8.26 -3.25
N GLU A 396 -11.34 8.86 -4.34
CA GLU A 396 -12.32 9.96 -4.31
C GLU A 396 -13.57 9.55 -3.52
N ARG A 397 -14.14 8.38 -3.82
CA ARG A 397 -15.32 7.86 -3.10
C ARG A 397 -15.05 7.57 -1.62
N LEU A 398 -13.84 7.13 -1.28
CA LEU A 398 -13.44 6.88 0.10
C LEU A 398 -13.34 8.21 0.86
N LYS A 399 -12.80 9.26 0.23
CA LYS A 399 -12.75 10.61 0.78
C LYS A 399 -14.18 11.14 1.03
N ASP A 400 -15.06 11.08 0.03
CA ASP A 400 -16.46 11.50 0.16
C ASP A 400 -17.16 10.81 1.34
N MET A 401 -17.02 9.47 1.44
CA MET A 401 -17.63 8.74 2.55
C MET A 401 -17.03 9.15 3.90
N GLN A 402 -15.72 9.39 3.97
CA GLN A 402 -15.08 9.81 5.21
C GLN A 402 -15.48 11.21 5.66
N GLU A 403 -15.74 12.13 4.74
CA GLU A 403 -16.25 13.47 5.06
C GLU A 403 -17.64 13.37 5.71
N ILE A 404 -18.52 12.56 5.16
CA ILE A 404 -19.89 12.37 5.68
C ILE A 404 -19.86 11.67 7.05
N PHE A 405 -19.10 10.57 7.19
CA PHE A 405 -18.89 9.93 8.49
C PHE A 405 -18.17 10.86 9.47
N GLY A 406 -17.31 11.74 8.94
CA GLY A 406 -16.64 12.83 9.62
C GLY A 406 -17.64 13.72 10.35
N ALA A 407 -18.46 14.40 9.57
CA ALA A 407 -19.51 15.29 10.05
C ALA A 407 -20.43 14.62 11.09
N LEU A 408 -20.89 13.39 10.83
CA LEU A 408 -21.76 12.67 11.77
C LEU A 408 -21.15 12.54 13.17
N GLN A 409 -19.88 12.15 13.22
CA GLN A 409 -19.19 11.98 14.49
C GLN A 409 -18.84 13.31 15.14
N ASP A 410 -18.62 14.37 14.37
CA ASP A 410 -18.37 15.70 14.92
C ASP A 410 -19.66 16.23 15.60
N TYR A 411 -20.83 16.04 14.97
CA TYR A 411 -22.14 16.33 15.57
C TYR A 411 -22.38 15.56 16.89
N ASP A 412 -22.06 14.27 16.92
CA ASP A 412 -22.17 13.42 18.12
C ASP A 412 -21.29 13.93 19.27
N VAL A 413 -20.06 14.36 18.95
CA VAL A 413 -19.14 14.95 19.93
C VAL A 413 -19.65 16.30 20.43
N TRP A 414 -20.21 17.14 19.55
CA TRP A 414 -20.75 18.44 19.94
C TRP A 414 -21.91 18.35 20.93
N LEU A 415 -22.78 17.33 20.79
CA LEU A 415 -23.83 17.07 21.78
C LEU A 415 -23.23 16.80 23.17
N GLY A 416 -22.19 15.95 23.25
CA GLY A 416 -21.50 15.67 24.50
C GLY A 416 -20.73 16.87 25.07
N ILE A 417 -20.28 17.80 24.23
CA ILE A 417 -19.71 19.08 24.69
C ILE A 417 -20.81 19.97 25.25
N LEU A 418 -21.93 20.14 24.52
CA LEU A 418 -23.07 20.96 24.93
C LEU A 418 -23.65 20.52 26.26
N GLU A 419 -23.80 19.21 26.49
CA GLU A 419 -24.31 18.65 27.75
C GLU A 419 -23.48 19.12 28.96
N ARG A 420 -22.16 19.30 28.78
CA ARG A 420 -21.23 19.71 29.84
C ARG A 420 -21.09 21.22 29.98
N LEU A 421 -21.62 22.00 29.04
CA LEU A 421 -21.59 23.45 29.13
C LEU A 421 -22.67 23.96 30.11
N PRO A 422 -22.41 25.08 30.82
CA PRO A 422 -23.42 25.75 31.63
C PRO A 422 -24.69 26.04 30.83
N GLU A 423 -25.82 26.19 31.52
CA GLU A 423 -27.04 26.66 30.87
C GLU A 423 -26.84 28.05 30.28
N ALA A 424 -27.24 28.21 29.02
CA ALA A 424 -27.00 29.38 28.21
C ALA A 424 -28.11 29.56 27.18
N ALA A 425 -28.39 30.81 26.81
CA ALA A 425 -29.42 31.10 25.84
C ALA A 425 -29.11 30.43 24.49
N GLY A 426 -30.09 29.71 23.92
CA GLY A 426 -29.96 29.07 22.61
C GLY A 426 -29.35 27.66 22.60
N LYS A 427 -28.95 27.12 23.76
CA LYS A 427 -28.43 25.74 23.92
C LYS A 427 -29.39 24.68 23.38
N GLU A 428 -30.65 24.66 23.84
CA GLU A 428 -31.68 23.71 23.38
C GLU A 428 -31.96 23.78 21.87
N LYS A 429 -31.98 25.00 21.33
CA LYS A 429 -32.18 25.24 19.89
C LYS A 429 -31.03 24.68 19.06
N LEU A 430 -29.80 24.85 19.57
CA LEU A 430 -28.61 24.33 18.92
C LEU A 430 -28.56 22.80 18.99
N GLU A 431 -28.88 22.23 20.15
CA GLU A 431 -29.02 20.79 20.36
C GLU A 431 -30.01 20.18 19.35
N SER A 432 -31.21 20.76 19.25
CA SER A 432 -32.23 20.35 18.26
C SER A 432 -31.72 20.45 16.82
N LYS A 433 -30.90 21.46 16.51
CA LYS A 433 -30.29 21.62 15.18
C LYS A 433 -29.26 20.52 14.92
N ILE A 434 -28.45 20.16 15.91
CA ILE A 434 -27.43 19.10 15.78
C ILE A 434 -28.10 17.73 15.60
N TYR A 435 -29.15 17.41 16.36
CA TYR A 435 -29.92 16.17 16.15
C TYR A 435 -30.48 16.06 14.73
N LYS A 436 -30.99 17.16 14.17
CA LYS A 436 -31.45 17.19 12.76
C LYS A 436 -30.31 16.89 11.79
N GLN A 437 -29.10 17.41 12.02
CA GLN A 437 -27.95 17.12 11.18
C GLN A 437 -27.47 15.68 11.32
N ILE A 438 -27.49 15.10 12.52
CA ILE A 438 -27.22 13.67 12.75
C ILE A 438 -28.17 12.82 11.92
N TYR A 439 -29.48 13.07 11.98
CA TYR A 439 -30.48 12.32 11.22
C TYR A 439 -30.23 12.42 9.70
N LYS A 440 -30.07 13.65 9.19
CA LYS A 440 -29.79 13.90 7.77
C LYS A 440 -28.53 13.18 7.29
N THR A 441 -27.45 13.25 8.07
CA THR A 441 -26.16 12.64 7.72
C THR A 441 -26.25 11.12 7.75
N ARG A 442 -26.97 10.53 8.70
CA ARG A 442 -27.24 9.08 8.74
C ARG A 442 -27.98 8.62 7.49
N GLU A 443 -29.03 9.34 7.08
CA GLU A 443 -29.72 9.02 5.83
C GLU A 443 -28.80 9.09 4.61
N GLU A 444 -27.94 10.10 4.53
CA GLU A 444 -27.01 10.25 3.43
C GLU A 444 -26.03 9.07 3.35
N ILE A 445 -25.47 8.64 4.49
CA ILE A 445 -24.62 7.45 4.60
C ILE A 445 -25.39 6.22 4.10
N LEU A 446 -26.63 6.02 4.57
CA LEU A 446 -27.46 4.89 4.19
C LEU A 446 -27.78 4.87 2.69
N LYS A 447 -28.03 6.03 2.08
CA LYS A 447 -28.25 6.19 0.63
C LYS A 447 -26.99 5.85 -0.17
N LYS A 448 -25.81 6.32 0.25
CA LYS A 448 -24.54 6.12 -0.48
C LYS A 448 -23.90 4.74 -0.25
N ARG A 449 -24.20 4.05 0.85
CA ARG A 449 -23.50 2.81 1.27
C ARG A 449 -23.48 1.71 0.20
N LEU A 450 -24.60 1.47 -0.50
CA LEU A 450 -24.72 0.32 -1.41
C LEU A 450 -23.81 0.48 -2.63
N LYS A 451 -23.74 1.71 -3.17
CA LYS A 451 -22.84 2.08 -4.26
C LYS A 451 -21.38 2.00 -3.81
N PHE A 452 -21.09 2.46 -2.60
CA PHE A 452 -19.75 2.35 -2.01
C PHE A 452 -19.31 0.89 -1.84
N ILE A 453 -20.15 0.03 -1.26
CA ILE A 453 -19.90 -1.42 -1.10
C ILE A 453 -19.56 -2.08 -2.45
N LYS A 454 -20.31 -1.76 -3.52
CA LYS A 454 -20.03 -2.29 -4.87
C LYS A 454 -18.63 -1.88 -5.35
N ALA A 455 -18.25 -0.61 -5.13
CA ALA A 455 -16.93 -0.10 -5.48
C ALA A 455 -15.81 -0.80 -4.67
N THR A 456 -15.97 -0.87 -3.35
CA THR A 456 -15.05 -1.55 -2.44
C THR A 456 -14.85 -3.02 -2.82
N ARG A 457 -15.92 -3.70 -3.27
CA ARG A 457 -15.84 -5.09 -3.73
C ARG A 457 -14.98 -5.25 -4.99
N LYS A 458 -15.05 -4.32 -5.95
CA LYS A 458 -14.20 -4.33 -7.15
C LYS A 458 -12.72 -4.25 -6.76
N ILE A 459 -12.36 -3.26 -5.94
CA ILE A 459 -10.98 -3.07 -5.45
C ILE A 459 -10.49 -4.28 -4.65
N SER A 460 -11.33 -4.79 -3.74
CA SER A 460 -11.03 -5.99 -2.95
C SER A 460 -10.77 -7.25 -3.80
N ARG A 461 -11.37 -7.37 -4.99
CA ARG A 461 -11.10 -8.48 -5.92
C ARG A 461 -9.78 -8.27 -6.65
N ASN A 462 -9.51 -7.05 -7.12
CA ASN A 462 -8.28 -6.72 -7.84
C ASN A 462 -7.03 -6.92 -6.99
N LEU A 463 -7.09 -6.66 -5.68
CA LEU A 463 -5.96 -6.89 -4.78
C LEU A 463 -5.49 -8.35 -4.69
N LYS A 464 -6.32 -9.33 -5.08
CA LYS A 464 -5.96 -10.75 -5.01
C LYS A 464 -4.79 -11.13 -5.94
N ILE A 465 -4.52 -10.32 -6.96
CA ILE A 465 -3.42 -10.59 -7.91
C ILE A 465 -2.05 -10.55 -7.21
N TYR A 466 -1.92 -9.75 -6.15
CA TYR A 466 -0.69 -9.58 -5.36
C TYR A 466 -0.51 -10.68 -4.28
N TYR A 467 -1.38 -11.68 -4.24
CA TYR A 467 -1.28 -12.78 -3.25
C TYR A 467 -0.30 -13.88 -3.68
N ILE A 468 0.10 -13.86 -4.96
CA ILE A 468 0.88 -14.89 -5.64
C ILE A 468 2.37 -14.76 -5.29
#